data_AF-X1CUK2-F1
#
_entry.id   AF-X1CUK2-F1
#
_cell.length_a   1.000
_cell.length_b   1.000
_cell.length_c   1.000
_cell.angle_alpha   90.00
_cell.angle_beta   90.00
_cell.angle_gamma   90.00
#
_symmetry.space_group_name_H-M   'P 1'
#
loop_
_entity.id
_entity.type
_entity.pdbx_description
1 polymer ?
#
loop_
_entity_poly.entity_id
_entity_poly.type
_entity_poly.pdbx_seq_one_letter_code
_entity_poly.pdbx_strand_id
1 'polypeptide(L)'
;AGTWPDQKRLGFLHRSPPIPMSRIYPGMTAPARIDVGLDDLFAFLLDREWLRMDDVPLRITRCLVDANGTYSDDIFKTCRNSQYASVLTPSFGFGITAKKLPISRLPRNKGRRDIGPEWAPKKAERGQIPAVIFDANYWKTQFHKQLSMAKGERGALVLYDAEPETHRRTAEGYRSELPVEVSAHNRTVCEWSEIPNRENHPLDCAVGCMVAASMEGVKTVERVAPVKERLSLSAMASRGGRA
;
A
#
# COMPACT_ATOMS: atom_id res chain seq x y z
N ALA A 1 -6.43 -16.14 7.91
CA ALA A 1 -5.99 -14.96 8.67
C ALA A 1 -4.76 -14.23 8.08
N GLY A 2 -4.33 -14.50 6.83
CA GLY A 2 -3.40 -13.62 6.09
C GLY A 2 -2.02 -13.37 6.73
N THR A 3 -1.53 -14.25 7.61
CA THR A 3 -0.26 -14.07 8.33
C THR A 3 0.69 -15.22 8.09
N TRP A 4 1.98 -14.93 8.15
CA TRP A 4 3.03 -15.92 8.22
C TRP A 4 3.70 -15.92 9.61
N PRO A 5 3.90 -17.10 10.22
CA PRO A 5 3.33 -18.39 9.81
C PRO A 5 1.80 -18.38 9.99
N ASP A 6 1.12 -19.34 9.37
CA ASP A 6 -0.31 -19.55 9.59
C ASP A 6 -0.56 -19.89 11.07
N GLN A 7 -1.34 -19.05 11.74
CA GLN A 7 -1.61 -19.15 13.18
C GLN A 7 -2.65 -20.21 13.55
N LYS A 8 -3.28 -20.87 12.56
CA LYS A 8 -4.31 -21.91 12.78
C LYS A 8 -5.47 -21.45 13.66
N ARG A 9 -5.73 -20.14 13.67
CA ARG A 9 -6.83 -19.48 14.38
C ARG A 9 -7.37 -18.32 13.56
N LEU A 10 -8.67 -18.05 13.70
CA LEU A 10 -9.35 -16.95 13.00
C LEU A 10 -9.02 -15.59 13.62
N GLY A 11 -8.81 -15.53 14.94
CA GLY A 11 -8.42 -14.33 15.68
C GLY A 11 -7.27 -14.60 16.66
N PHE A 12 -6.38 -13.62 16.80
CA PHE A 12 -5.32 -13.56 17.79
C PHE A 12 -4.74 -12.14 17.86
N LEU A 13 -4.00 -11.86 18.94
CA LEU A 13 -3.25 -10.62 19.12
C LEU A 13 -1.80 -10.81 18.66
N HIS A 14 -1.27 -9.91 17.85
CA HIS A 14 0.11 -9.88 17.40
C HIS A 14 1.13 -9.95 18.54
N ARG A 15 0.86 -9.29 19.68
CA ARG A 15 1.74 -9.34 20.87
C ARG A 15 1.83 -10.73 21.52
N SER A 16 0.87 -11.62 21.24
CA SER A 16 0.82 -12.97 21.79
C SER A 16 0.26 -13.93 20.73
N PRO A 17 1.01 -14.18 19.64
CA PRO A 17 0.56 -15.03 18.57
C PRO A 17 0.64 -16.50 19.02
N PRO A 18 -0.34 -17.37 18.70
CA PRO A 18 -0.32 -18.79 19.05
C PRO A 18 0.91 -19.55 18.52
N ILE A 19 1.41 -19.13 17.35
CA ILE A 19 2.55 -19.71 16.65
C ILE A 19 3.52 -18.55 16.34
N PRO A 20 4.37 -18.15 17.31
CA PRO A 20 5.34 -17.10 17.09
C PRO A 20 6.47 -17.55 16.15
N MET A 21 7.14 -16.61 15.50
CA MET A 21 8.32 -16.87 14.67
C MET A 21 9.42 -17.65 15.41
N SER A 22 9.62 -17.38 16.70
CA SER A 22 10.59 -18.11 17.54
C SER A 22 10.29 -19.60 17.69
N ARG A 23 9.03 -20.02 17.48
CA ARG A 23 8.63 -21.42 17.50
C ARG A 23 8.97 -22.13 16.19
N ILE A 24 8.83 -21.44 15.06
CA ILE A 24 9.13 -22.00 13.72
C ILE A 24 10.63 -21.98 13.45
N TYR A 25 11.33 -20.94 13.92
CA TYR A 25 12.76 -20.73 13.71
C TYR A 25 13.50 -20.69 15.07
N PRO A 26 13.61 -21.82 15.77
CA PRO A 26 14.20 -21.88 17.10
C PRO A 26 15.71 -21.61 17.06
N GLY A 27 16.25 -21.02 18.14
CA GLY A 27 17.69 -20.78 18.29
C GLY A 27 18.26 -19.62 17.45
N MET A 28 17.46 -18.99 16.60
CA MET A 28 17.89 -17.87 15.77
C MET A 28 17.70 -16.52 16.48
N THR A 29 18.56 -15.53 16.15
CA THR A 29 18.38 -14.13 16.55
C THR A 29 17.19 -13.50 15.84
N ALA A 30 16.67 -12.36 16.33
CA ALA A 30 15.53 -11.70 15.68
C ALA A 30 15.79 -11.32 14.21
N PRO A 31 16.93 -10.68 13.84
CA PRO A 31 17.25 -10.42 12.43
C PRO A 31 17.31 -11.68 11.55
N ALA A 32 17.93 -12.76 12.06
CA ALA A 32 18.01 -14.02 11.31
C ALA A 32 16.62 -14.66 11.10
N ARG A 33 15.70 -14.54 12.08
CA ARG A 33 14.31 -15.00 11.91
C ARG A 33 13.53 -14.16 10.91
N ILE A 34 13.83 -12.87 10.80
CA ILE A 34 13.21 -12.00 9.80
C ILE A 34 13.69 -12.42 8.42
N ASP A 35 15.00 -12.62 8.24
CA ASP A 35 15.60 -13.02 6.97
C ASP A 35 14.99 -14.33 6.45
N VAL A 36 15.11 -15.42 7.22
CA VAL A 36 14.57 -16.73 6.85
C VAL A 36 13.03 -16.71 6.76
N GLY A 37 12.38 -15.98 7.67
CA GLY A 37 10.93 -15.84 7.70
C GLY A 37 10.33 -15.16 6.48
N LEU A 38 11.01 -14.11 6.01
CA LEU A 38 10.64 -13.40 4.79
C LEU A 38 10.91 -14.26 3.56
N ASP A 39 12.05 -14.97 3.50
CA ASP A 39 12.34 -15.87 2.39
C ASP A 39 11.27 -16.97 2.24
N ASP A 40 10.87 -17.61 3.35
CA ASP A 40 9.79 -18.59 3.35
C ASP A 40 8.44 -17.97 2.96
N LEU A 41 8.14 -16.76 3.45
CA LEU A 41 6.92 -16.04 3.08
C LEU A 41 6.92 -15.66 1.59
N PHE A 42 8.06 -15.25 1.04
CA PHE A 42 8.20 -14.91 -0.36
C PHE A 42 7.99 -16.14 -1.23
N ALA A 43 8.63 -17.27 -0.92
CA ALA A 43 8.37 -18.53 -1.62
C ALA A 43 6.90 -18.92 -1.52
N PHE A 44 6.31 -18.83 -0.31
CA PHE A 44 4.89 -19.08 -0.11
C PHE A 44 4.04 -18.20 -1.04
N LEU A 45 4.26 -16.89 -1.12
CA LEU A 45 3.42 -16.00 -1.93
C LEU A 45 3.70 -16.03 -3.44
N LEU A 46 4.97 -16.14 -3.82
CA LEU A 46 5.47 -15.81 -5.17
C LEU A 46 5.71 -17.05 -6.05
N ASP A 47 5.84 -18.26 -5.47
CA ASP A 47 5.94 -19.51 -6.26
C ASP A 47 4.60 -20.02 -6.79
N ARG A 48 3.48 -19.43 -6.36
CA ARG A 48 2.14 -19.87 -6.72
C ARG A 48 1.41 -18.91 -7.65
N GLU A 49 0.39 -19.44 -8.29
CA GLU A 49 -0.64 -18.66 -8.97
C GLU A 49 -1.81 -18.40 -8.02
N TRP A 50 -2.42 -17.23 -8.18
CA TRP A 50 -3.59 -16.77 -7.47
C TRP A 50 -4.75 -16.67 -8.45
N LEU A 51 -5.90 -17.23 -8.10
CA LEU A 51 -7.07 -17.22 -8.99
C LEU A 51 -7.86 -15.93 -8.79
N ARG A 52 -8.24 -15.31 -9.90
CA ARG A 52 -9.29 -14.28 -9.92
C ARG A 52 -10.67 -14.94 -9.75
N MET A 53 -11.70 -14.12 -9.49
CA MET A 53 -13.09 -14.54 -9.38
C MET A 53 -13.64 -15.32 -10.60
N ASP A 54 -13.00 -15.22 -11.76
CA ASP A 54 -13.34 -15.95 -12.98
C ASP A 54 -12.29 -17.01 -13.35
N ASP A 55 -11.59 -17.54 -12.34
CA ASP A 55 -10.61 -18.62 -12.42
C ASP A 55 -9.40 -18.34 -13.32
N VAL A 56 -9.18 -17.09 -13.72
CA VAL A 56 -7.97 -16.69 -14.44
C VAL A 56 -6.79 -16.67 -13.47
N PRO A 57 -5.72 -17.45 -13.73
CA PRO A 57 -4.53 -17.46 -12.88
C PRO A 57 -3.72 -16.17 -13.05
N LEU A 58 -3.23 -15.64 -11.94
CA LEU A 58 -2.36 -14.47 -11.86
C LEU A 58 -1.15 -14.77 -10.98
N ARG A 59 -0.01 -14.16 -11.30
CA ARG A 59 1.15 -14.10 -10.40
C ARG A 59 1.31 -12.68 -9.85
N ILE A 60 1.88 -12.58 -8.66
CA ILE A 60 2.22 -11.29 -8.06
C ILE A 60 3.39 -10.68 -8.85
N THR A 61 3.16 -9.53 -9.50
CA THR A 61 4.21 -8.82 -10.27
C THR A 61 4.93 -7.74 -9.47
N ARG A 62 4.32 -7.30 -8.36
CA ARG A 62 4.91 -6.38 -7.38
C ARG A 62 4.53 -6.79 -5.97
N CYS A 63 5.52 -6.94 -5.10
CA CYS A 63 5.32 -7.22 -3.69
C CYS A 63 6.03 -6.14 -2.86
N LEU A 64 5.25 -5.29 -2.19
CA LEU A 64 5.82 -4.30 -1.27
C LEU A 64 6.12 -4.95 0.08
N VAL A 65 7.27 -4.60 0.65
CA VAL A 65 7.69 -5.05 1.98
C VAL A 65 7.89 -3.80 2.84
N ASP A 66 7.06 -3.63 3.86
CA ASP A 66 7.14 -2.46 4.74
C ASP A 66 8.48 -2.45 5.49
N ALA A 67 9.30 -1.44 5.22
CA ALA A 67 10.61 -1.25 5.81
C ALA A 67 10.62 -0.10 6.83
N ASN A 68 9.44 0.39 7.24
CA ASN A 68 9.36 1.31 8.38
C ASN A 68 9.73 0.58 9.68
N GLY A 69 10.74 1.08 10.39
CA GLY A 69 11.07 0.64 11.74
C GLY A 69 12.45 0.01 11.89
N THR A 70 12.61 -0.79 12.95
CA THR A 70 13.92 -1.20 13.48
C THR A 70 14.71 -2.13 12.56
N TYR A 71 14.04 -2.93 11.72
CA TYR A 71 14.66 -3.96 10.88
C TYR A 71 14.76 -3.56 9.40
N SER A 72 14.76 -2.25 9.10
CA SER A 72 14.84 -1.75 7.72
C SER A 72 16.05 -2.34 6.96
N ASP A 73 17.24 -2.36 7.57
CA ASP A 73 18.45 -2.84 6.89
C ASP A 73 18.39 -4.34 6.58
N ASP A 74 17.85 -5.13 7.51
CA ASP A 74 17.63 -6.57 7.31
C ASP A 74 16.64 -6.80 6.17
N ILE A 75 15.51 -6.07 6.13
CA ILE A 75 14.52 -6.15 5.05
C ILE A 75 15.14 -5.83 3.69
N PHE A 76 15.96 -4.78 3.61
CA PHE A 76 16.66 -4.42 2.37
C PHE A 76 17.62 -5.52 1.93
N LYS A 77 18.37 -6.10 2.88
CA LYS A 77 19.30 -7.20 2.62
C LYS A 77 18.54 -8.42 2.11
N THR A 78 17.48 -8.86 2.79
CA THR A 78 16.68 -10.02 2.39
C THR A 78 16.06 -9.81 1.01
N CYS A 79 15.39 -8.67 0.78
CA CYS A 79 14.78 -8.39 -0.52
C CYS A 79 15.81 -8.36 -1.67
N ARG A 80 17.02 -7.84 -1.40
CA ARG A 80 18.11 -7.77 -2.39
C ARG A 80 18.67 -9.15 -2.74
N ASN A 81 18.81 -10.04 -1.75
CA ASN A 81 19.44 -11.35 -1.92
C ASN A 81 18.45 -12.44 -2.35
N SER A 82 17.15 -12.18 -2.22
CA SER A 82 16.10 -13.10 -2.61
C SER A 82 16.10 -13.36 -4.13
N GLN A 83 15.75 -14.58 -4.54
CA GLN A 83 15.53 -14.92 -5.94
C GLN A 83 14.39 -14.12 -6.60
N TYR A 84 13.51 -13.52 -5.80
CA TYR A 84 12.39 -12.69 -6.27
C TYR A 84 12.70 -11.18 -6.29
N ALA A 85 13.98 -10.78 -6.21
CA ALA A 85 14.39 -9.37 -6.08
C ALA A 85 13.82 -8.41 -7.14
N SER A 86 13.41 -8.89 -8.32
CA SER A 86 12.77 -8.07 -9.37
C SER A 86 11.32 -7.68 -9.04
N VAL A 87 10.63 -8.49 -8.23
CA VAL A 87 9.23 -8.31 -7.82
C VAL A 87 9.14 -7.62 -6.45
N LEU A 88 10.11 -7.87 -5.57
CA LEU A 88 10.18 -7.30 -4.23
C LEU A 88 10.53 -5.82 -4.27
N THR A 89 9.90 -5.01 -3.43
CA THR A 89 10.20 -3.58 -3.33
C THR A 89 9.98 -3.11 -1.89
N PRO A 90 11.05 -2.76 -1.15
CA PRO A 90 10.90 -2.15 0.16
C PRO A 90 10.08 -0.86 0.08
N SER A 91 9.21 -0.63 1.05
CA SER A 91 8.29 0.50 1.05
C SER A 91 8.33 1.28 2.35
N PHE A 92 8.09 2.59 2.27
CA PHE A 92 8.01 3.49 3.42
C PHE A 92 6.71 4.31 3.35
N GLY A 93 5.79 4.06 4.28
CA GLY A 93 4.58 4.84 4.44
C GLY A 93 4.80 6.06 5.33
N PHE A 94 4.30 7.22 4.91
CA PHE A 94 4.35 8.45 5.73
C PHE A 94 2.97 9.10 5.79
N GLY A 95 2.51 9.51 6.97
CA GLY A 95 1.32 10.37 7.08
C GLY A 95 1.63 11.80 6.63
N ILE A 96 1.29 12.17 5.40
CA ILE A 96 1.52 13.54 4.90
C ILE A 96 0.37 14.44 5.34
N THR A 97 0.61 15.20 6.40
CA THR A 97 -0.36 16.12 7.01
C THR A 97 -0.79 17.25 6.08
N ALA A 98 -1.91 17.93 6.38
CA ALA A 98 -2.44 19.04 5.59
C ALA A 98 -1.41 20.15 5.34
N LYS A 99 -0.50 20.36 6.30
CA LYS A 99 0.57 21.37 6.26
C LYS A 99 1.75 20.99 5.36
N LYS A 100 1.93 19.72 5.02
CA LYS A 100 3.06 19.24 4.20
C LYS A 100 2.68 19.19 2.72
N LEU A 101 3.69 19.38 1.87
CA LEU A 101 3.53 19.21 0.43
C LEU A 101 3.21 17.73 0.09
N PRO A 102 2.22 17.46 -0.76
CA PRO A 102 1.97 16.13 -1.30
C PRO A 102 3.20 15.54 -1.99
N ILE A 103 3.37 14.22 -1.96
CA ILE A 103 4.53 13.53 -2.56
C ILE A 103 4.62 13.83 -4.05
N SER A 104 3.47 13.87 -4.72
CA SER A 104 3.35 14.19 -6.15
C SER A 104 3.83 15.61 -6.50
N ARG A 105 3.82 16.54 -5.54
CA ARG A 105 4.17 17.96 -5.73
C ARG A 105 5.53 18.34 -5.18
N LEU A 106 6.28 17.41 -4.59
CA LEU A 106 7.64 17.68 -4.12
C LEU A 106 8.50 18.19 -5.29
N PRO A 107 9.38 19.21 -5.08
CA PRO A 107 10.19 19.77 -6.16
C PRO A 107 10.99 18.72 -6.95
N ARG A 108 11.57 17.74 -6.25
CA ARG A 108 12.32 16.62 -6.86
C ARG A 108 11.47 15.67 -7.72
N ASN A 109 10.14 15.73 -7.57
CA ASN A 109 9.19 14.88 -8.29
C ASN A 109 8.51 15.62 -9.46
N LYS A 110 8.69 16.93 -9.57
CA LYS A 110 8.09 17.73 -10.64
C LYS A 110 8.58 17.24 -12.01
N GLY A 111 7.65 16.83 -12.87
CA GLY A 111 7.94 16.37 -14.24
C GLY A 111 8.47 14.94 -14.35
N ARG A 112 8.63 14.21 -13.24
CA ARG A 112 8.96 12.78 -13.26
C ARG A 112 7.78 11.97 -13.81
N ARG A 113 8.10 10.93 -14.58
CA ARG A 113 7.10 9.99 -15.15
C ARG A 113 6.98 8.71 -14.33
N ASP A 114 7.95 8.43 -13.49
CA ASP A 114 8.05 7.24 -12.64
C ASP A 114 7.46 7.48 -11.24
N ILE A 115 6.47 8.36 -11.12
CA ILE A 115 5.71 8.62 -9.89
C ILE A 115 4.22 8.35 -10.15
N GLY A 116 3.47 8.05 -9.10
CA GLY A 116 2.02 7.89 -9.21
C GLY A 116 1.25 8.69 -8.15
N PRO A 117 -0.04 8.38 -7.96
CA PRO A 117 -0.88 9.04 -6.96
C PRO A 117 -0.28 8.90 -5.56
N GLU A 118 0.26 10.01 -5.04
CA GLU A 118 0.88 10.08 -3.72
C GLU A 118 1.85 8.94 -3.36
N TRP A 119 2.59 8.46 -4.35
CA TRP A 119 3.77 7.61 -4.17
C TRP A 119 4.88 7.99 -5.16
N ALA A 120 6.12 7.72 -4.78
CA ALA A 120 7.28 7.94 -5.65
C ALA A 120 8.41 6.96 -5.30
N PRO A 121 9.27 6.58 -6.27
CA PRO A 121 10.47 5.82 -5.99
C PRO A 121 11.38 6.60 -5.05
N LYS A 122 11.83 5.93 -3.98
CA LYS A 122 12.90 6.39 -3.11
C LYS A 122 14.22 6.17 -3.84
N LYS A 123 15.08 7.19 -3.84
CA LYS A 123 16.44 7.07 -4.38
C LYS A 123 17.16 5.93 -3.62
N ALA A 124 17.64 4.92 -4.35
CA ALA A 124 18.46 3.87 -3.78
C ALA A 124 19.84 4.41 -3.41
N GLU A 125 20.38 3.97 -2.28
CA GLU A 125 21.79 4.17 -1.95
C GLU A 125 22.65 3.12 -2.65
N ARG A 126 23.97 3.34 -2.67
CA ARG A 126 24.90 2.40 -3.32
C ARG A 126 24.78 1.03 -2.64
N GLY A 127 24.45 0.00 -3.42
CA GLY A 127 24.31 -1.36 -2.90
C GLY A 127 22.93 -1.67 -2.30
N GLN A 128 21.94 -0.80 -2.45
CA GLN A 128 20.55 -1.09 -2.11
C GLN A 128 19.69 -1.31 -3.36
N ILE A 129 18.61 -2.09 -3.21
CA ILE A 129 17.56 -2.15 -4.24
C ILE A 129 16.67 -0.90 -4.16
N PRO A 130 16.02 -0.48 -5.25
CA PRO A 130 15.06 0.61 -5.23
C PRO A 130 13.92 0.34 -4.24
N ALA A 131 13.50 1.40 -3.54
CA ALA A 131 12.37 1.37 -2.64
C ALA A 131 11.30 2.36 -3.09
N VAL A 132 10.13 2.34 -2.45
CA VAL A 132 9.04 3.28 -2.70
C VAL A 132 8.67 4.05 -1.43
N ILE A 133 8.33 5.32 -1.58
CA ILE A 133 7.66 6.11 -0.53
C ILE A 133 6.20 6.35 -0.92
N PHE A 134 5.28 6.36 0.03
CA PHE A 134 3.88 6.68 -0.23
C PHE A 134 3.22 7.44 0.94
N ASP A 135 2.17 8.19 0.63
CA ASP A 135 1.36 8.92 1.62
C ASP A 135 0.33 7.97 2.23
N ALA A 136 0.60 7.49 3.45
CA ALA A 136 -0.28 6.56 4.15
C ALA A 136 -1.68 7.17 4.38
N ASN A 137 -1.79 8.48 4.63
CA ASN A 137 -3.07 9.15 4.84
C ASN A 137 -3.92 9.14 3.58
N TYR A 138 -3.31 9.45 2.43
CA TYR A 138 -3.98 9.39 1.13
C TYR A 138 -4.48 7.97 0.85
N TRP A 139 -3.61 6.96 0.96
CA TRP A 139 -3.95 5.60 0.58
C TRP A 139 -4.95 4.94 1.55
N LYS A 140 -4.88 5.19 2.87
CA LYS A 140 -5.92 4.78 3.83
C LYS A 140 -7.27 5.39 3.48
N THR A 141 -7.29 6.66 3.10
CA THR A 141 -8.52 7.33 2.64
C THR A 141 -9.09 6.70 1.37
N GLN A 142 -8.24 6.38 0.38
CA GLN A 142 -8.69 5.69 -0.84
C GLN A 142 -9.20 4.28 -0.55
N PHE A 143 -8.50 3.53 0.29
CA PHE A 143 -8.88 2.20 0.72
C PHE A 143 -10.32 2.20 1.30
N HIS A 144 -10.58 3.06 2.27
CA HIS A 144 -11.91 3.16 2.89
C HIS A 144 -12.99 3.69 1.94
N LYS A 145 -12.66 4.64 1.05
CA LYS A 145 -13.59 5.08 0.01
C LYS A 145 -14.00 3.93 -0.90
N GLN A 146 -13.03 3.17 -1.41
CA GLN A 146 -13.29 2.05 -2.31
C GLN A 146 -14.01 0.89 -1.61
N LEU A 147 -13.70 0.63 -0.34
CA LEU A 147 -14.37 -0.38 0.47
C LEU A 147 -15.83 0.00 0.81
N SER A 148 -16.16 1.30 0.79
CA SER A 148 -17.52 1.80 1.04
C SER A 148 -18.39 1.88 -0.21
N MET A 149 -17.83 1.64 -1.40
CA MET A 149 -18.57 1.61 -2.66
C MET A 149 -19.47 0.39 -2.74
N ALA A 150 -20.59 0.52 -3.46
CA ALA A 150 -21.48 -0.62 -3.67
C ALA A 150 -20.81 -1.68 -4.58
N LYS A 151 -21.08 -2.96 -4.32
CA LYS A 151 -20.61 -4.05 -5.19
C LYS A 151 -21.06 -3.78 -6.64
N GLY A 152 -20.12 -3.79 -7.56
CA GLY A 152 -20.36 -3.52 -8.99
C GLY A 152 -20.03 -2.08 -9.41
N GLU A 153 -19.82 -1.16 -8.47
CA GLU A 153 -19.27 0.15 -8.80
C GLU A 153 -17.82 0.04 -9.26
N ARG A 154 -17.44 0.86 -10.25
CA ARG A 154 -16.09 0.83 -10.80
C ARG A 154 -15.11 1.34 -9.74
N GLY A 155 -14.14 0.49 -9.39
CA GLY A 155 -13.14 0.79 -8.35
C GLY A 155 -13.54 0.37 -6.94
N ALA A 156 -14.69 -0.31 -6.78
CA ALA A 156 -15.07 -0.88 -5.49
C ALA A 156 -14.08 -1.97 -5.05
N LEU A 157 -13.71 -1.94 -3.77
CA LEU A 157 -13.02 -3.04 -3.10
C LEU A 157 -14.07 -3.91 -2.40
N VAL A 158 -13.99 -5.21 -2.60
CA VAL A 158 -14.92 -6.18 -2.01
C VAL A 158 -14.13 -7.29 -1.34
N LEU A 159 -14.65 -7.77 -0.21
CA LEU A 159 -14.13 -8.97 0.44
C LEU A 159 -14.59 -10.21 -0.33
N TYR A 160 -13.77 -11.26 -0.33
CA TYR A 160 -14.13 -12.54 -0.93
C TYR A 160 -15.27 -13.20 -0.13
N ASP A 161 -16.03 -14.05 -0.81
CA ASP A 161 -17.17 -14.73 -0.22
C ASP A 161 -16.70 -15.76 0.81
N ALA A 162 -17.05 -15.54 2.08
CA ALA A 162 -16.74 -16.40 3.21
C ALA A 162 -17.60 -16.01 4.42
N GLU A 163 -17.67 -16.91 5.39
CA GLU A 163 -18.34 -16.65 6.67
C GLU A 163 -17.79 -15.37 7.33
N PRO A 164 -18.64 -14.51 7.92
CA PRO A 164 -18.22 -13.24 8.52
C PRO A 164 -17.09 -13.39 9.56
N GLU A 165 -17.07 -14.51 10.28
CA GLU A 165 -16.01 -14.85 11.25
C GLU A 165 -14.61 -14.86 10.61
N THR A 166 -14.52 -15.33 9.37
CA THR A 166 -13.26 -15.40 8.60
C THR A 166 -12.66 -14.00 8.38
N HIS A 167 -13.53 -12.99 8.28
CA HIS A 167 -13.16 -11.60 8.04
C HIS A 167 -13.00 -10.79 9.32
N ARG A 168 -13.36 -11.32 10.50
CA ARG A 168 -13.43 -10.56 11.76
C ARG A 168 -12.13 -9.81 12.05
N ARG A 169 -11.00 -10.52 12.10
CA ARG A 169 -9.69 -9.91 12.42
C ARG A 169 -9.27 -8.86 11.39
N THR A 170 -9.54 -9.12 10.12
CA THR A 170 -9.26 -8.19 9.04
C THR A 170 -10.11 -6.93 9.17
N ALA A 171 -11.41 -7.07 9.45
CA ALA A 171 -12.33 -5.96 9.64
C ALA A 171 -12.02 -5.13 10.90
N GLU A 172 -11.59 -5.76 11.98
CA GLU A 172 -11.08 -5.08 13.18
C GLU A 172 -9.82 -4.27 12.87
N GLY A 173 -8.88 -4.85 12.11
CA GLY A 173 -7.67 -4.17 11.65
C GLY A 173 -7.95 -3.01 10.69
N TYR A 174 -8.95 -3.11 9.80
CA TYR A 174 -9.36 -1.97 8.97
C TYR A 174 -9.98 -0.83 9.78
N ARG A 175 -10.44 -1.10 11.01
CA ARG A 175 -11.03 -0.10 11.91
C ARG A 175 -10.12 0.23 13.09
N SER A 176 -8.82 -0.03 12.97
CA SER A 176 -7.83 0.23 14.02
C SER A 176 -7.39 1.69 14.11
N GLU A 177 -7.77 2.52 13.14
CA GLU A 177 -7.38 3.93 13.05
C GLU A 177 -8.60 4.83 12.87
N LEU A 178 -8.48 6.08 13.30
CA LEU A 178 -9.52 7.10 13.14
C LEU A 178 -9.08 8.16 12.13
N PRO A 179 -9.90 8.45 11.11
CA PRO A 179 -9.67 9.58 10.23
C PRO A 179 -10.08 10.89 10.92
N VAL A 180 -9.21 11.89 10.89
CA VAL A 180 -9.49 13.25 11.33
C VAL A 180 -9.33 14.18 10.13
N GLU A 181 -10.38 14.89 9.77
CA GLU A 181 -10.29 15.88 8.70
C GLU A 181 -9.52 17.12 9.18
N VAL A 182 -8.44 17.45 8.50
CA VAL A 182 -7.58 18.58 8.81
C VAL A 182 -7.43 19.45 7.57
N SER A 183 -7.71 20.75 7.74
CA SER A 183 -7.55 21.75 6.69
C SER A 183 -6.41 22.71 7.03
N ALA A 184 -5.47 22.88 6.11
CA ALA A 184 -4.40 23.87 6.20
C ALA A 184 -3.93 24.29 4.80
N HIS A 185 -3.56 25.56 4.61
CA HIS A 185 -3.02 26.08 3.34
C HIS A 185 -3.86 25.70 2.09
N ASN A 186 -5.19 25.83 2.19
CA ASN A 186 -6.15 25.47 1.13
C ASN A 186 -6.10 23.99 0.70
N ARG A 187 -5.62 23.11 1.58
CA ARG A 187 -5.64 21.65 1.41
C ARG A 187 -6.34 21.01 2.60
N THR A 188 -7.31 20.15 2.30
CA THR A 188 -8.01 19.32 3.28
C THR A 188 -7.59 17.86 3.06
N VAL A 189 -7.18 17.19 4.13
CA VAL A 189 -6.85 15.76 4.13
C VAL A 189 -7.44 15.06 5.34
N CYS A 190 -7.65 13.76 5.23
CA CYS A 190 -7.89 12.91 6.39
C CYS A 190 -6.54 12.46 6.95
N GLU A 191 -6.19 12.93 8.14
CA GLU A 191 -5.04 12.43 8.90
C GLU A 191 -5.49 11.25 9.75
N TRP A 192 -4.85 10.09 9.58
CA TRP A 192 -5.24 8.86 10.26
C TRP A 192 -4.42 8.67 11.52
N SER A 193 -5.09 8.45 12.64
CA SER A 193 -4.47 8.26 13.96
C SER A 193 -4.75 6.88 14.51
N GLU A 194 -3.73 6.23 15.04
CA GLU A 194 -3.85 4.93 15.71
C GLU A 194 -4.78 5.00 16.92
N ILE A 195 -5.68 4.03 17.02
CA ILE A 195 -6.49 3.84 18.22
C ILE A 195 -5.67 3.00 19.21
N PRO A 196 -5.47 3.48 20.46
CA PRO A 196 -4.73 2.72 21.46
C PRO A 196 -5.26 1.29 21.63
N ASN A 197 -4.33 0.34 21.75
CA ASN A 197 -4.60 -1.09 21.92
C ASN A 197 -5.30 -1.78 20.73
N ARG A 198 -5.28 -1.20 19.53
CA ARG A 198 -5.70 -1.86 18.29
C ARG A 198 -4.51 -2.15 17.38
N GLU A 199 -4.66 -3.17 16.53
CA GLU A 199 -3.62 -3.62 15.60
C GLU A 199 -4.00 -3.22 14.18
N ASN A 200 -3.15 -2.43 13.51
CA ASN A 200 -3.41 -1.89 12.18
C ASN A 200 -2.74 -2.68 11.05
N HIS A 201 -2.01 -3.75 11.35
CA HIS A 201 -1.30 -4.53 10.33
C HIS A 201 -2.15 -4.95 9.12
N PRO A 202 -3.43 -5.37 9.26
CA PRO A 202 -4.27 -5.65 8.09
C PRO A 202 -4.51 -4.42 7.21
N LEU A 203 -4.73 -3.25 7.82
CA LEU A 203 -4.94 -1.99 7.09
C LEU A 203 -3.67 -1.58 6.34
N ASP A 204 -2.53 -1.58 7.02
CA ASP A 204 -1.25 -1.19 6.40
C ASP A 204 -0.87 -2.17 5.26
N CYS A 205 -1.10 -3.46 5.45
CA CYS A 205 -0.88 -4.47 4.40
C CYS A 205 -1.79 -4.24 3.20
N ALA A 206 -3.09 -4.00 3.41
CA ALA A 206 -4.03 -3.72 2.32
C ALA A 206 -3.67 -2.44 1.56
N VAL A 207 -3.28 -1.38 2.28
CA VAL A 207 -2.76 -0.14 1.70
C VAL A 207 -1.50 -0.40 0.88
N GLY A 208 -0.55 -1.18 1.40
CA GLY A 208 0.64 -1.60 0.66
C GLY A 208 0.29 -2.32 -0.65
N CYS A 209 -0.69 -3.23 -0.63
CA CYS A 209 -1.19 -3.89 -1.83
C CYS A 209 -1.79 -2.90 -2.84
N MET A 210 -2.55 -1.90 -2.40
CA MET A 210 -3.08 -0.87 -3.30
C MET A 210 -1.99 -0.01 -3.95
N VAL A 211 -0.95 0.34 -3.18
CA VAL A 211 0.22 1.06 -3.72
C VAL A 211 0.94 0.19 -4.75
N ALA A 212 1.16 -1.10 -4.45
CA ALA A 212 1.76 -2.06 -5.37
C ALA A 212 0.98 -2.14 -6.69
N ALA A 213 -0.34 -2.27 -6.62
CA ALA A 213 -1.22 -2.30 -7.78
C ALA A 213 -1.13 -0.99 -8.58
N SER A 214 -1.04 0.16 -7.91
CA SER A 214 -0.87 1.46 -8.57
C SER A 214 0.46 1.58 -9.31
N MET A 215 1.55 1.04 -8.74
CA MET A 215 2.85 0.98 -9.41
C MET A 215 2.81 0.12 -10.67
N GLU A 216 2.00 -0.93 -10.67
CA GLU A 216 1.77 -1.81 -11.83
C GLU A 216 0.73 -1.23 -12.82
N GLY A 217 0.28 0.01 -12.60
CA GLY A 217 -0.57 0.74 -13.54
C GLY A 217 -2.07 0.66 -13.27
N VAL A 218 -2.49 0.02 -12.17
CA VAL A 218 -3.90 0.06 -11.75
C VAL A 218 -4.23 1.47 -11.28
N LYS A 219 -5.10 2.15 -12.02
CA LYS A 219 -5.53 3.51 -11.71
C LYS A 219 -6.83 3.47 -10.92
N THR A 220 -6.88 4.19 -9.81
CA THR A 220 -8.15 4.53 -9.17
C THR A 220 -9.02 5.23 -10.20
N VAL A 221 -10.32 4.92 -10.21
CA VAL A 221 -11.30 5.59 -11.06
C VAL A 221 -11.48 7.00 -10.51
N GLU A 222 -10.58 7.91 -10.86
CA GLU A 222 -10.95 9.32 -10.82
C GLU A 222 -12.08 9.50 -11.83
N ARG A 223 -13.15 10.22 -11.44
CA ARG A 223 -13.99 10.88 -12.43
C ARG A 223 -13.02 11.66 -13.31
N VAL A 224 -12.86 11.22 -14.55
CA VAL A 224 -12.14 12.00 -15.56
C VAL A 224 -12.87 13.33 -15.60
N ALA A 225 -12.30 14.37 -14.99
CA ALA A 225 -12.78 15.72 -15.22
C ALA A 225 -12.73 15.90 -16.74
N PRO A 226 -13.80 16.40 -17.38
CA PRO A 226 -13.82 16.54 -18.83
C PRO A 226 -12.55 17.28 -19.23
N VAL A 227 -11.77 16.68 -20.13
CA VAL A 227 -10.57 17.29 -20.67
C VAL A 227 -11.01 18.66 -21.18
N LYS A 228 -10.57 19.74 -20.54
CA LYS A 228 -10.76 21.07 -21.12
C LYS A 228 -10.07 21.02 -22.47
N GLU A 229 -10.85 21.06 -23.55
CA GLU A 229 -10.31 21.21 -24.89
C GLU A 229 -9.33 22.39 -24.86
N ARG A 230 -8.08 22.09 -25.21
CA ARG A 230 -7.10 23.15 -25.42
C ARG A 230 -7.57 23.93 -26.64
N LEU A 231 -8.23 25.06 -26.40
CA LEU A 231 -8.51 26.03 -27.44
C LEU A 231 -7.20 26.40 -28.12
N SER A 232 -7.16 26.30 -29.44
CA SER A 232 -6.03 26.80 -30.22
C SER A 232 -5.89 28.31 -29.99
N LEU A 233 -4.68 28.85 -30.19
CA LEU A 233 -4.44 30.29 -30.15
C LEU A 233 -5.37 31.07 -31.10
N SER A 234 -5.72 30.47 -32.25
CA SER A 234 -6.70 31.02 -33.18
C SER A 234 -8.12 31.10 -32.59
N ALA A 235 -8.54 30.10 -31.81
CA ALA A 235 -9.85 30.09 -31.15
C ALA A 235 -9.92 31.11 -30.00
N MET A 236 -8.81 31.37 -29.29
CA MET A 236 -8.74 32.44 -28.28
C MET A 236 -8.81 33.84 -28.89
N ALA A 237 -8.15 34.07 -30.04
CA ALA A 237 -8.18 35.36 -30.74
C ALA A 237 -9.59 35.72 -31.25
N SER A 238 -10.35 34.74 -31.74
CA SER A 238 -11.73 34.96 -32.22
C SER A 238 -12.73 35.36 -31.13
N ARG A 239 -12.42 35.10 -29.85
CA ARG A 239 -13.26 35.46 -28.70
C ARG A 239 -12.92 36.82 -28.07
N GLY A 240 -11.75 37.39 -28.38
CA GLY A 240 -11.32 38.70 -27.87
C GLY A 240 -11.66 39.87 -28.80
N GLY A 241 -12.18 39.61 -30.01
CA GLY A 241 -12.42 40.61 -31.04
C GLY A 241 -13.88 41.06 -31.15
N ARG A 242 -14.48 41.55 -30.06
CA ARG A 242 -15.64 42.45 -30.07
C ARG A 242 -15.62 43.30 -28.80
N ALA A 243 -14.89 44.40 -28.87
CA ALA A 243 -15.16 45.64 -28.15
C ALA A 243 -15.05 46.77 -29.18
#